data_AF-A0A3E0KKZ6-F1
#
_entry.id   AF-A0A3E0KKZ6-F1
#
_cell.length_a   1.000
_cell.length_b   1.000
_cell.length_c   1.000
_cell.angle_alpha   90.00
_cell.angle_beta   90.00
_cell.angle_gamma   90.00
#
_symmetry.space_group_name_H-M   'P 1'
#
loop_
_entity.id
_entity.type
_entity.pdbx_description
1 polymer ?
#
loop_
_entity_poly.entity_id
_entity_poly.type
_entity_poly.pdbx_seq_one_letter_code
_entity_poly.pdbx_strand_id
1 'polypeptide(L)'
;MGFRQRLLGVDVARALAIIGMLMVHFGPVDAPGLAGALYALPYGRASVLFVLVAGVGVSLLARSGRSREDVARRLIRRALVLFPLGLWLQSLDHRVLVILQEYAVLFLLAAAVLDFPDAALLGLAGVSAAAGPVVFLLGRMHAPDLFDQGPIRWSDPPSEMLMDLVVSGPYPLAVWAAPFLFGMWIGRRDLRSAAVRVRILAGGILAAAGATVLSAALELVFRPRSLPVTWAWLVVDVPHSQMPLWLIGATGAAAALLVLCLEATERFDALVGPLAATGQMALTVYAGHLLLLHFWG
;
A
#
# COMPACT_ATOMS: atom_id res chain seq x y z
N MET A 1 -35.04 -3.26 0.15
CA MET A 1 -34.62 -4.29 -0.84
C MET A 1 -33.71 -3.62 -1.88
N GLY A 2 -32.48 -4.12 -2.08
CA GLY A 2 -31.71 -3.81 -3.29
C GLY A 2 -30.25 -3.36 -3.18
N PHE A 3 -29.65 -3.12 -2.01
CA PHE A 3 -28.18 -3.08 -1.92
C PHE A 3 -27.68 -4.52 -1.84
N ARG A 4 -27.32 -5.11 -2.98
CA ARG A 4 -26.46 -6.30 -3.04
C ARG A 4 -25.27 -6.03 -2.11
N GLN A 5 -25.30 -6.62 -0.90
CA GLN A 5 -24.47 -6.30 0.27
C GLN A 5 -23.01 -5.99 -0.11
N ARG A 6 -22.73 -4.71 -0.40
CA ARG A 6 -21.39 -4.18 -0.60
C ARG A 6 -20.68 -4.32 0.73
N LEU A 7 -19.46 -4.82 0.72
CA LEU A 7 -18.61 -4.85 1.91
C LEU A 7 -18.16 -3.41 2.22
N LEU A 8 -19.03 -2.64 2.88
CA LEU A 8 -18.79 -1.23 3.20
C LEU A 8 -17.49 -1.05 3.99
N GLY A 9 -17.09 -2.03 4.81
CA GLY A 9 -15.80 -2.01 5.49
C GLY A 9 -14.58 -1.93 4.59
N VAL A 10 -14.65 -2.40 3.34
CA VAL A 10 -13.56 -2.21 2.36
C VAL A 10 -13.46 -0.74 1.94
N ASP A 11 -14.60 -0.07 1.77
CA ASP A 11 -14.62 1.36 1.43
C ASP A 11 -14.21 2.21 2.65
N VAL A 12 -14.64 1.84 3.87
CA VAL A 12 -14.17 2.48 5.12
C VAL A 12 -12.66 2.33 5.29
N ALA A 13 -12.11 1.14 5.08
CA ALA A 13 -10.65 0.91 5.13
C ALA A 13 -9.91 1.79 4.10
N ARG A 14 -10.47 1.93 2.89
CA ARG A 14 -9.91 2.83 1.87
C ARG A 14 -9.93 4.29 2.33
N ALA A 15 -11.01 4.74 2.98
CA ALA A 15 -11.13 6.08 3.52
C ALA A 15 -10.10 6.34 4.63
N LEU A 16 -9.94 5.40 5.56
CA LEU A 16 -8.93 5.50 6.62
C LEU A 16 -7.51 5.54 6.06
N ALA A 17 -7.23 4.77 5.00
CA ALA A 17 -5.95 4.82 4.31
C ALA A 17 -5.66 6.23 3.76
N ILE A 18 -6.65 6.87 3.14
CA ILE A 18 -6.51 8.21 2.58
C ILE A 18 -6.38 9.24 3.68
N ILE A 19 -7.23 9.20 4.71
CA ILE A 19 -7.13 10.08 5.87
C ILE A 19 -5.75 9.96 6.51
N GLY A 20 -5.21 8.74 6.64
CA GLY A 20 -3.87 8.52 7.15
C GLY A 20 -2.77 9.15 6.29
N MET A 21 -2.87 9.05 4.95
CA MET A 21 -1.96 9.74 4.03
C MET A 21 -2.07 11.26 4.18
N LEU A 22 -3.29 11.81 4.27
CA LEU A 22 -3.52 13.24 4.49
C LEU A 22 -2.89 13.72 5.80
N MET A 23 -3.12 13.00 6.91
CA MET A 23 -2.53 13.34 8.20
C MET A 23 -1.00 13.44 8.08
N VAL A 24 -0.37 12.42 7.50
CA VAL A 24 1.09 12.41 7.31
C VAL A 24 1.60 13.59 6.49
N HIS A 25 0.85 14.06 5.49
CA HIS A 25 1.29 15.16 4.63
C HIS A 25 1.06 16.56 5.20
N PHE A 26 0.10 16.73 6.12
CA PHE A 26 -0.21 18.04 6.73
C PHE A 26 0.40 18.25 8.12
N GLY A 27 0.76 17.18 8.82
CA GLY A 27 1.14 17.25 10.22
C GLY A 27 2.59 17.58 10.52
N PRO A 28 2.87 17.97 11.77
CA PRO A 28 4.24 18.10 12.25
C PRO A 28 4.90 16.73 12.27
N VAL A 29 5.91 16.58 11.42
CA VAL A 29 6.87 15.47 11.49
C VAL A 29 7.67 15.68 12.80
N ASP A 30 7.80 14.65 13.63
CA ASP A 30 8.63 14.62 14.85
C ASP A 30 8.09 15.31 16.13
N ALA A 31 6.77 15.39 16.31
CA ALA A 31 6.21 15.80 17.60
C ALA A 31 6.62 14.80 18.73
N PRO A 32 7.15 15.26 19.89
CA PRO A 32 7.56 14.37 20.97
C PRO A 32 6.37 13.80 21.75
N GLY A 33 6.59 12.65 22.41
CA GLY A 33 5.63 12.04 23.33
C GLY A 33 4.53 11.20 22.65
N LEU A 34 3.55 10.77 23.45
CA LEU A 34 2.50 9.85 23.02
C LEU A 34 1.66 10.43 21.87
N ALA A 35 1.33 11.72 21.91
CA ALA A 35 0.53 12.36 20.87
C ALA A 35 1.22 12.33 19.49
N GLY A 36 2.53 12.61 19.45
CA GLY A 36 3.30 12.50 18.21
C GLY A 36 3.50 11.06 17.74
N ALA A 37 3.71 10.12 18.66
CA ALA A 37 3.75 8.69 18.31
C ALA A 37 2.43 8.20 17.70
N LEU A 38 1.28 8.60 18.27
CA LEU A 38 -0.04 8.31 17.73
C LEU A 38 -0.25 8.97 16.36
N TYR A 39 0.22 10.21 16.19
CA TYR A 39 0.14 10.93 14.93
C TYR A 39 0.97 10.27 13.83
N ALA A 40 2.13 9.72 14.16
CA ALA A 40 3.03 9.06 13.24
C ALA A 40 2.61 7.63 12.87
N LEU A 41 1.61 7.04 13.55
CA LEU A 41 1.14 5.67 13.26
C LEU A 41 0.79 5.43 11.78
N PRO A 42 0.14 6.36 11.05
CA PRO A 42 -0.17 6.16 9.64
C PRO A 42 1.06 6.28 8.71
N TYR A 43 2.19 6.81 9.21
CA TYR A 43 3.38 7.07 8.38
C TYR A 43 3.92 5.78 7.75
N GLY A 44 3.90 5.74 6.42
CA GLY A 44 4.23 4.56 5.61
C GLY A 44 3.27 3.38 5.69
N ARG A 45 2.40 3.30 6.70
CA ARG A 45 1.43 2.20 6.85
C ARG A 45 0.11 2.49 6.12
N ALA A 46 -0.27 3.76 6.00
CA ALA A 46 -1.49 4.18 5.34
C ALA A 46 -1.50 3.86 3.83
N SER A 47 -0.37 4.09 3.15
CA SER A 47 -0.17 3.74 1.73
C SER A 47 -0.22 2.21 1.52
N VAL A 48 0.36 1.42 2.43
CA VAL A 48 0.28 -0.05 2.38
C VAL A 48 -1.17 -0.54 2.54
N LEU A 49 -1.95 0.05 3.46
CA LEU A 49 -3.38 -0.23 3.57
C LEU A 49 -4.11 0.11 2.28
N PHE A 50 -3.82 1.27 1.69
CA PHE A 50 -4.42 1.70 0.44
C PHE A 50 -4.18 0.65 -0.67
N VAL A 51 -2.94 0.17 -0.78
CA VAL A 51 -2.50 -0.82 -1.80
C VAL A 51 -3.12 -2.19 -1.57
N LEU A 52 -3.14 -2.67 -0.32
CA LEU A 52 -3.78 -3.93 0.04
C LEU A 52 -5.28 -3.90 -0.28
N VAL A 53 -5.98 -2.81 0.09
CA VAL A 53 -7.41 -2.64 -0.19
C VAL A 53 -7.69 -2.53 -1.70
N ALA A 54 -6.78 -1.95 -2.47
CA ALA A 54 -6.88 -1.94 -3.93
C ALA A 54 -6.84 -3.37 -4.50
N GLY A 55 -5.92 -4.22 -4.03
CA GLY A 55 -5.86 -5.64 -4.37
C GLY A 55 -7.14 -6.40 -4.01
N VAL A 56 -7.67 -6.19 -2.79
CA VAL A 56 -8.97 -6.74 -2.37
C VAL A 56 -10.08 -6.31 -3.35
N GLY A 57 -10.11 -5.03 -3.72
CA GLY A 57 -11.05 -4.46 -4.66
C GLY A 57 -11.00 -5.10 -6.05
N VAL A 58 -9.82 -5.47 -6.54
CA VAL A 58 -9.67 -6.20 -7.82
C VAL A 58 -10.35 -7.57 -7.73
N SER A 59 -10.10 -8.35 -6.68
CA SER A 59 -10.72 -9.67 -6.52
C SER A 59 -12.23 -9.60 -6.35
N LEU A 60 -12.75 -8.59 -5.66
CA LEU A 60 -14.20 -8.34 -5.56
C LEU A 60 -14.80 -7.94 -6.91
N LEU A 61 -14.08 -7.15 -7.71
CA LEU A 61 -14.49 -6.80 -9.08
C LEU A 61 -14.51 -8.05 -9.97
N ALA A 62 -13.51 -8.92 -9.88
CA ALA A 62 -13.46 -10.17 -10.63
C ALA A 62 -14.64 -11.11 -10.29
N ARG A 63 -15.08 -11.12 -9.02
CA ARG A 63 -16.21 -11.91 -8.54
C ARG A 63 -17.59 -11.29 -8.81
N SER A 64 -17.67 -10.15 -9.49
CA SER A 64 -18.93 -9.43 -9.73
C SER A 64 -19.83 -10.02 -10.85
N GLY A 65 -19.46 -11.18 -11.40
CA GLY A 65 -20.16 -11.84 -12.51
C GLY A 65 -19.80 -11.28 -13.89
N ARG A 66 -18.74 -10.48 -13.99
CA ARG A 66 -18.22 -9.94 -15.26
C ARG A 66 -17.26 -10.95 -15.90
N SER A 67 -17.14 -10.88 -17.23
CA SER A 67 -16.09 -11.63 -17.92
C SER A 67 -14.72 -11.17 -17.44
N ARG A 68 -13.74 -12.07 -17.49
CA ARG A 68 -12.36 -11.75 -17.14
C ARG A 68 -11.79 -10.65 -18.03
N GLU A 69 -12.06 -10.72 -19.33
CA GLU A 69 -11.62 -9.71 -20.31
C GLU A 69 -12.14 -8.32 -19.95
N ASP A 70 -13.39 -8.22 -19.49
CA ASP A 70 -13.95 -6.93 -19.05
C ASP A 70 -13.28 -6.41 -17.78
N VAL A 71 -12.89 -7.30 -16.86
CA VAL A 71 -12.15 -6.92 -15.65
C VAL A 71 -10.76 -6.42 -16.05
N ALA A 72 -10.02 -7.18 -16.86
CA ALA A 72 -8.69 -6.79 -17.35
C ALA A 72 -8.74 -5.45 -18.11
N ARG A 73 -9.71 -5.29 -19.03
CA ARG A 73 -9.90 -4.04 -19.78
C ARG A 73 -10.17 -2.83 -18.87
N ARG A 74 -10.94 -3.01 -17.79
CA ARG A 74 -11.17 -1.94 -16.80
C ARG A 74 -9.90 -1.59 -16.03
N LEU A 75 -9.10 -2.58 -15.63
CA LEU A 75 -7.83 -2.36 -14.93
C LEU A 75 -6.83 -1.62 -15.82
N ILE A 76 -6.70 -2.04 -17.09
CA ILE A 76 -5.85 -1.37 -18.08
C ILE A 76 -6.33 0.07 -18.31
N ARG A 77 -7.63 0.31 -18.49
CA ARG A 77 -8.16 1.69 -18.64
C ARG A 77 -7.89 2.54 -17.40
N ARG A 78 -7.99 1.97 -16.20
CA ARG A 78 -7.63 2.68 -14.95
C ARG A 78 -6.15 3.03 -14.95
N ALA A 79 -5.28 2.10 -15.31
CA ALA A 79 -3.84 2.36 -15.41
C ALA A 79 -3.53 3.49 -16.41
N LEU A 80 -4.15 3.46 -17.59
CA LEU A 80 -3.98 4.49 -18.62
C LEU A 80 -4.44 5.90 -18.18
N VAL A 81 -5.36 6.00 -17.22
CA VAL A 81 -5.79 7.28 -16.64
C VAL A 81 -4.91 7.68 -15.46
N LEU A 82 -4.60 6.74 -14.56
CA LEU A 82 -3.88 7.02 -13.33
C LEU A 82 -2.40 7.36 -13.57
N PHE A 83 -1.78 6.76 -14.57
CA PHE A 83 -0.37 7.04 -14.89
C PHE A 83 -0.13 8.50 -15.29
N PRO A 84 -0.78 9.05 -16.35
CA PRO A 84 -0.60 10.45 -16.72
C PRO A 84 -1.13 11.41 -15.66
N LEU A 85 -2.23 11.06 -14.96
CA LEU A 85 -2.73 11.86 -13.84
C LEU A 85 -1.70 11.94 -12.70
N GLY A 86 -1.04 10.82 -12.40
CA GLY A 86 0.02 10.76 -11.39
C GLY A 86 1.19 11.65 -11.76
N LEU A 87 1.68 11.57 -13.00
CA LEU A 87 2.77 12.43 -13.47
C LEU A 87 2.39 13.92 -13.44
N TRP A 88 1.15 14.26 -13.81
CA TRP A 88 0.65 15.62 -13.70
C TRP A 88 0.60 16.10 -12.25
N LEU A 89 0.02 15.31 -11.34
CA LEU A 89 0.01 15.65 -9.91
C LEU A 89 1.43 15.80 -9.36
N GLN A 90 2.35 14.89 -9.73
CA GLN A 90 3.74 14.93 -9.26
C GLN A 90 4.50 16.17 -9.74
N SER A 91 4.07 16.80 -10.84
CA SER A 91 4.64 18.05 -11.34
C SER A 91 4.25 19.28 -10.53
N LEU A 92 3.25 19.16 -9.64
CA LEU A 92 2.85 20.21 -8.72
C LEU A 92 3.84 20.29 -7.54
N ASP A 93 4.04 21.50 -7.03
CA ASP A 93 4.92 21.73 -5.88
C ASP A 93 4.19 21.39 -4.57
N HIS A 94 4.26 20.13 -4.12
CA HIS A 94 3.62 19.69 -2.87
C HIS A 94 4.48 18.77 -1.99
N ARG A 95 5.76 18.55 -2.32
CA ARG A 95 6.76 17.71 -1.58
C ARG A 95 6.38 16.25 -1.29
N VAL A 96 5.19 15.82 -1.70
CA VAL A 96 4.69 14.44 -1.59
C VAL A 96 5.07 13.61 -2.80
N LEU A 97 5.44 12.35 -2.56
CA LEU A 97 5.64 11.34 -3.60
C LEU A 97 4.28 10.76 -4.01
N VAL A 98 3.95 10.87 -5.29
CA VAL A 98 2.65 10.47 -5.82
C VAL A 98 2.62 8.98 -6.11
N ILE A 99 1.66 8.27 -5.50
CA ILE A 99 1.55 6.80 -5.60
C ILE A 99 0.77 6.34 -6.85
N LEU A 100 0.15 7.25 -7.61
CA LEU A 100 -0.77 6.90 -8.70
C LEU A 100 -0.09 6.21 -9.88
N GLN A 101 1.16 6.56 -10.17
CA GLN A 101 1.98 5.94 -11.20
C GLN A 101 2.20 4.45 -10.85
N GLU A 102 2.50 4.15 -9.59
CA GLU A 102 2.63 2.78 -9.10
C GLU A 102 1.31 2.02 -9.16
N TYR A 103 0.18 2.68 -8.83
CA TYR A 103 -1.15 2.09 -8.96
C TYR A 103 -1.47 1.65 -10.39
N ALA A 104 -0.99 2.41 -11.39
CA ALA A 104 -1.16 2.02 -12.77
C ALA A 104 -0.44 0.70 -13.05
N VAL A 105 0.81 0.56 -12.61
CA VAL A 105 1.61 -0.66 -12.78
C VAL A 105 1.02 -1.84 -12.02
N LEU A 106 0.58 -1.63 -10.78
CA LEU A 106 -0.11 -2.65 -9.98
C LEU A 106 -1.41 -3.13 -10.65
N PHE A 107 -2.18 -2.26 -11.31
CA PHE A 107 -3.36 -2.68 -12.07
C PHE A 107 -3.03 -3.44 -13.36
N LEU A 108 -1.91 -3.12 -14.01
CA LEU A 108 -1.40 -3.93 -15.13
C LEU A 108 -0.95 -5.31 -14.66
N LEU A 109 -0.20 -5.38 -13.55
CA LEU A 109 0.16 -6.64 -12.88
C LEU A 109 -1.11 -7.44 -12.54
N ALA A 110 -2.10 -6.80 -11.93
CA ALA A 110 -3.37 -7.42 -11.57
C ALA A 110 -4.06 -8.05 -12.78
N ALA A 111 -4.12 -7.32 -13.91
CA ALA A 111 -4.70 -7.81 -15.15
C ALA A 111 -3.97 -9.06 -15.67
N ALA A 112 -2.65 -9.10 -15.58
CA ALA A 112 -1.83 -10.24 -15.98
C ALA A 112 -2.05 -11.47 -15.08
N VAL A 113 -2.22 -11.29 -13.77
CA VAL A 113 -2.32 -12.40 -12.79
C VAL A 113 -3.75 -12.76 -12.39
N LEU A 114 -4.78 -12.26 -13.08
CA LEU A 114 -6.19 -12.50 -12.72
C LEU A 114 -6.53 -13.99 -12.55
N ASP A 115 -5.99 -14.85 -13.41
CA ASP A 115 -6.25 -16.30 -13.43
C ASP A 115 -5.34 -17.11 -12.53
N PHE A 116 -4.35 -16.48 -11.91
CA PHE A 116 -3.37 -17.22 -11.14
C PHE A 116 -4.09 -17.87 -9.96
N PRO A 117 -3.80 -19.14 -9.64
CA PRO A 117 -4.38 -19.79 -8.47
C PRO A 117 -3.91 -19.09 -7.19
N ASP A 118 -4.60 -19.33 -6.09
CA ASP A 118 -4.28 -18.70 -4.80
C ASP A 118 -2.84 -18.94 -4.35
N ALA A 119 -2.34 -20.15 -4.58
CA ALA A 119 -0.96 -20.51 -4.26
C ALA A 119 0.05 -19.67 -5.06
N ALA A 120 -0.24 -19.36 -6.32
CA ALA A 120 0.63 -18.53 -7.14
C ALA A 120 0.58 -17.06 -6.70
N LEU A 121 -0.60 -16.53 -6.33
CA LEU A 121 -0.68 -15.17 -5.77
C LEU A 121 0.11 -15.04 -4.46
N LEU A 122 -0.06 -16.01 -3.55
CA LEU A 122 0.70 -16.02 -2.29
C LEU A 122 2.20 -16.24 -2.53
N GLY A 123 2.56 -17.12 -3.46
CA GLY A 123 3.95 -17.35 -3.86
C GLY A 123 4.60 -16.08 -4.40
N LEU A 124 3.95 -15.38 -5.32
CA LEU A 124 4.43 -14.10 -5.86
C LEU A 124 4.49 -13.01 -4.79
N ALA A 125 3.50 -12.93 -3.91
CA ALA A 125 3.52 -11.99 -2.79
C ALA A 125 4.70 -12.29 -1.84
N GLY A 126 4.95 -13.56 -1.54
CA GLY A 126 6.08 -14.00 -0.72
C GLY A 126 7.44 -13.74 -1.39
N VAL A 127 7.56 -13.99 -2.69
CA VAL A 127 8.76 -13.67 -3.47
C VAL A 127 9.00 -12.17 -3.47
N SER A 128 7.97 -11.35 -3.73
CA SER A 128 8.09 -9.88 -3.67
C SER A 128 8.50 -9.41 -2.27
N ALA A 129 7.92 -9.98 -1.21
CA ALA A 129 8.23 -9.61 0.17
C ALA A 129 9.65 -10.03 0.63
N ALA A 130 10.21 -11.10 0.06
CA ALA A 130 11.54 -11.60 0.41
C ALA A 130 12.63 -11.06 -0.51
N ALA A 131 12.47 -11.19 -1.82
CA ALA A 131 13.47 -10.82 -2.82
C ALA A 131 13.46 -9.32 -3.13
N GLY A 132 12.30 -8.67 -3.13
CA GLY A 132 12.16 -7.24 -3.42
C GLY A 132 13.06 -6.38 -2.52
N PRO A 133 12.96 -6.49 -1.18
CA PRO A 133 13.83 -5.75 -0.26
C PRO A 133 15.31 -6.02 -0.44
N VAL A 134 15.69 -7.26 -0.77
CA VAL A 134 17.09 -7.64 -1.02
C VAL A 134 17.61 -6.98 -2.28
N VAL A 135 16.83 -7.01 -3.37
CA VAL A 135 17.18 -6.33 -4.63
C VAL A 135 17.28 -4.83 -4.41
N PHE A 136 16.33 -4.23 -3.68
CA PHE A 136 16.35 -2.82 -3.34
C PHE A 136 17.60 -2.44 -2.54
N LEU A 137 17.96 -3.23 -1.52
CA LEU A 137 19.14 -2.99 -0.70
C LEU A 137 20.44 -3.15 -1.50
N LEU A 138 20.53 -4.16 -2.37
CA LEU A 138 21.66 -4.33 -3.28
C LEU A 138 21.84 -3.10 -4.18
N GLY A 139 20.74 -2.58 -4.72
CA GLY A 139 20.71 -1.32 -5.48
C GLY A 139 21.24 -0.14 -4.67
N ARG A 140 20.75 0.04 -3.44
CA ARG A 140 21.24 1.07 -2.51
C ARG A 140 22.74 0.96 -2.19
N MET A 141 23.30 -0.24 -2.14
CA MET A 141 24.71 -0.47 -1.83
C MET A 141 25.63 -0.23 -3.04
N HIS A 142 25.18 -0.55 -4.26
CA HIS A 142 26.02 -0.57 -5.45
C HIS A 142 25.73 0.54 -6.47
N ALA A 143 24.53 1.11 -6.45
CA ALA A 143 24.08 2.17 -7.35
C ALA A 143 23.19 3.17 -6.59
N PRO A 144 23.71 3.83 -5.54
CA PRO A 144 22.90 4.68 -4.65
C PRO A 144 22.17 5.81 -5.39
N ASP A 145 22.76 6.37 -6.45
CA ASP A 145 22.17 7.44 -7.25
C ASP A 145 20.92 6.99 -8.01
N LEU A 146 20.84 5.69 -8.39
CA LEU A 146 19.66 5.13 -9.04
C LEU A 146 18.57 4.71 -8.05
N PHE A 147 18.91 4.52 -6.77
CA PHE A 147 18.00 4.07 -5.70
C PHE A 147 17.78 5.18 -4.65
N ASP A 148 17.71 6.43 -5.11
CA ASP A 148 17.52 7.61 -4.26
C ASP A 148 16.07 7.79 -3.79
N GLN A 149 15.13 7.03 -4.37
CA GLN A 149 13.68 7.11 -4.15
C GLN A 149 13.07 8.47 -4.55
N GLY A 150 13.64 9.10 -5.57
CA GLY A 150 13.15 10.35 -6.14
C GLY A 150 11.75 10.24 -6.76
N PRO A 151 11.08 11.38 -7.00
CA PRO A 151 9.79 11.41 -7.69
C PRO A 151 9.95 11.11 -9.18
N ILE A 152 9.00 10.37 -9.75
CA ILE A 152 8.93 10.08 -11.20
C ILE A 152 8.21 11.23 -11.92
N ARG A 153 8.89 11.84 -12.90
CA ARG A 153 8.47 13.06 -13.59
C ARG A 153 8.24 12.84 -15.08
N TRP A 154 7.56 13.80 -15.70
CA TRP A 154 7.37 13.85 -17.16
C TRP A 154 8.68 14.01 -17.95
N SER A 155 9.69 14.61 -17.34
CA SER A 155 11.00 14.86 -17.95
C SER A 155 11.88 13.63 -18.03
N ASP A 156 11.55 12.58 -17.27
CA ASP A 156 12.45 11.45 -17.07
C ASP A 156 12.41 10.54 -18.31
N PRO A 157 13.56 10.00 -18.73
CA PRO A 157 13.61 9.01 -19.81
C PRO A 157 12.70 7.82 -19.50
N PRO A 158 11.97 7.26 -20.49
CA PRO A 158 11.05 6.14 -20.26
C PRO A 158 11.69 4.91 -19.60
N SER A 159 13.00 4.68 -19.83
CA SER A 159 13.76 3.61 -19.19
C SER A 159 13.99 3.86 -17.69
N GLU A 160 14.23 5.11 -17.29
CA GLU A 160 14.40 5.49 -15.88
C GLU A 160 13.06 5.40 -15.16
N MET A 161 11.99 5.92 -15.76
CA MET A 161 10.63 5.75 -15.22
C MET A 161 10.29 4.27 -15.00
N LEU A 162 10.62 3.41 -15.97
CA LEU A 162 10.38 1.98 -15.85
C LEU A 162 11.23 1.36 -14.73
N MET A 163 12.50 1.76 -14.61
CA MET A 163 13.38 1.30 -13.53
C MET A 163 12.83 1.71 -12.15
N ASP A 164 12.36 2.95 -12.02
CA ASP A 164 11.81 3.47 -10.77
C ASP A 164 10.51 2.78 -10.38
N LEU A 165 9.61 2.58 -11.35
CA LEU A 165 8.36 1.86 -11.13
C LEU A 165 8.60 0.40 -10.75
N VAL A 166 9.61 -0.26 -11.31
CA VAL A 166 9.78 -1.71 -11.13
C VAL A 166 10.69 -2.05 -9.96
N VAL A 167 11.78 -1.30 -9.76
CA VAL A 167 12.90 -1.73 -8.91
C VAL A 167 13.38 -0.66 -7.93
N SER A 168 13.57 0.60 -8.35
CA SER A 168 14.40 1.56 -7.61
C SER A 168 13.68 2.75 -6.99
N GLY A 169 12.47 3.04 -7.44
CA GLY A 169 11.75 4.26 -7.11
C GLY A 169 11.18 4.27 -5.68
N PRO A 170 10.24 5.17 -5.41
CA PRO A 170 9.69 5.32 -4.06
C PRO A 170 8.76 4.17 -3.65
N TYR A 171 8.12 3.53 -4.63
CA TYR A 171 7.13 2.48 -4.41
C TYR A 171 7.35 1.26 -5.33
N PRO A 172 8.58 0.72 -5.45
CA PRO A 172 8.91 -0.16 -6.56
C PRO A 172 8.06 -1.43 -6.57
N LEU A 173 7.57 -1.82 -7.75
CA LEU A 173 6.73 -3.01 -7.96
C LEU A 173 7.34 -4.27 -7.33
N ALA A 174 8.66 -4.43 -7.40
CA ALA A 174 9.38 -5.56 -6.81
C ALA A 174 9.08 -5.74 -5.31
N VAL A 175 8.77 -4.67 -4.59
CA VAL A 175 8.45 -4.65 -3.15
C VAL A 175 6.94 -4.49 -2.93
N TRP A 176 6.30 -3.58 -3.66
CA TRP A 176 4.90 -3.19 -3.44
C TRP A 176 3.88 -4.13 -4.07
N ALA A 177 4.31 -5.03 -4.95
CA ALA A 177 3.48 -6.16 -5.39
C ALA A 177 3.08 -7.05 -4.21
N ALA A 178 3.89 -7.19 -3.16
CA ALA A 178 3.59 -8.02 -2.00
C ALA A 178 2.25 -7.67 -1.31
N PRO A 179 2.05 -6.46 -0.75
CA PRO A 179 0.78 -6.11 -0.12
C PRO A 179 -0.39 -6.12 -1.09
N PHE A 180 -0.16 -5.78 -2.36
CA PHE A 180 -1.21 -5.76 -3.39
C PHE A 180 -1.72 -7.17 -3.73
N LEU A 181 -0.80 -8.10 -4.03
CA LEU A 181 -1.12 -9.49 -4.36
C LEU A 181 -1.68 -10.23 -3.15
N PHE A 182 -1.17 -9.95 -1.95
CA PHE A 182 -1.76 -10.45 -0.70
C PHE A 182 -3.20 -9.92 -0.52
N GLY A 183 -3.45 -8.65 -0.83
CA GLY A 183 -4.78 -8.06 -0.90
C GLY A 183 -5.70 -8.77 -1.89
N MET A 184 -5.20 -9.10 -3.10
CA MET A 184 -5.95 -9.91 -4.07
C MET A 184 -6.32 -11.27 -3.48
N TRP A 185 -5.40 -11.96 -2.82
CA TRP A 185 -5.67 -13.23 -2.15
C TRP A 185 -6.72 -13.10 -1.03
N ILE A 186 -6.64 -12.06 -0.19
CA ILE A 186 -7.64 -11.75 0.84
C ILE A 186 -9.02 -11.55 0.20
N GLY A 187 -9.12 -10.76 -0.87
CA GLY A 187 -10.40 -10.48 -1.55
C GLY A 187 -11.05 -11.70 -2.21
N ARG A 188 -10.29 -12.80 -2.40
CA ARG A 188 -10.82 -14.09 -2.84
C ARG A 188 -11.40 -14.92 -1.68
N ARG A 189 -11.05 -14.64 -0.43
CA ARG A 189 -11.64 -15.33 0.73
C ARG A 189 -13.10 -14.91 0.93
N ASP A 190 -13.84 -15.68 1.73
CA ASP A 190 -15.16 -15.26 2.19
C ASP A 190 -15.03 -14.30 3.39
N LEU A 191 -15.00 -13.00 3.09
CA LEU A 191 -14.91 -11.95 4.10
C LEU A 191 -16.19 -11.77 4.93
N ARG A 192 -17.22 -12.60 4.74
CA ARG A 192 -18.38 -12.68 5.64
C ARG A 192 -18.24 -13.76 6.70
N SER A 193 -17.30 -14.69 6.51
CA SER A 193 -17.03 -15.73 7.49
C SER A 193 -16.23 -15.16 8.67
N ALA A 194 -16.82 -15.22 9.87
CA ALA A 194 -16.16 -14.83 11.11
C ALA A 194 -14.83 -15.59 11.32
N ALA A 195 -14.78 -16.88 10.98
CA ALA A 195 -13.56 -17.68 11.08
C ALA A 195 -12.44 -17.15 10.15
N VAL A 196 -12.79 -16.73 8.94
CA VAL A 196 -11.83 -16.11 8.01
C VAL A 196 -11.34 -14.78 8.55
N ARG A 197 -12.24 -13.93 9.05
CA ARG A 197 -11.89 -12.63 9.64
C ARG A 197 -10.98 -12.77 10.85
N VAL A 198 -11.28 -13.69 11.77
CA VAL A 198 -10.44 -13.95 12.94
C VAL A 198 -9.04 -14.42 12.53
N ARG A 199 -8.92 -15.30 11.53
CA ARG A 199 -7.61 -15.75 11.02
C ARG A 199 -6.81 -14.60 10.39
N ILE A 200 -7.45 -13.75 9.58
CA ILE A 200 -6.78 -12.60 8.97
C ILE A 200 -6.37 -11.59 10.04
N LEU A 201 -7.24 -11.32 11.01
CA LEU A 201 -6.97 -10.39 12.12
C LEU A 201 -5.81 -10.89 12.99
N ALA A 202 -5.89 -12.14 13.47
CA ALA A 202 -4.85 -12.73 14.29
C ALA A 202 -3.52 -12.83 13.53
N GLY A 203 -3.54 -13.29 12.28
CA GLY A 203 -2.34 -13.35 11.44
C GLY A 203 -1.75 -11.97 11.16
N GLY A 204 -2.59 -10.96 10.92
CA GLY A 204 -2.18 -9.58 10.70
C GLY A 204 -1.55 -8.95 11.95
N ILE A 205 -2.14 -9.16 13.12
CA ILE A 205 -1.60 -8.71 14.42
C ILE A 205 -0.26 -9.41 14.70
N LEU A 206 -0.18 -10.72 14.50
CA LEU A 206 1.05 -11.49 14.71
C LEU A 206 2.16 -11.04 13.77
N ALA A 207 1.87 -10.79 12.49
CA ALA A 207 2.85 -10.26 11.55
C ALA A 207 3.31 -8.84 11.91
N ALA A 208 2.36 -7.96 12.29
CA ALA A 208 2.67 -6.59 12.70
C ALA A 208 3.54 -6.55 13.96
N ALA A 209 3.09 -7.19 15.05
CA ALA A 209 3.80 -7.20 16.32
C ALA A 209 5.11 -8.00 16.20
N GLY A 210 5.09 -9.14 15.53
CA GLY A 210 6.26 -9.99 15.32
C GLY A 210 7.36 -9.28 14.54
N ALA A 211 7.02 -8.58 13.46
CA ALA A 211 8.01 -7.82 12.68
C ALA A 211 8.65 -6.70 13.49
N THR A 212 7.85 -5.92 14.24
CA THR A 212 8.34 -4.83 15.08
C THR A 212 9.20 -5.34 16.24
N VAL A 213 8.79 -6.41 16.94
CA VAL A 213 9.58 -7.02 18.03
C VAL A 213 10.88 -7.61 17.49
N LEU A 214 10.81 -8.33 16.36
CA LEU A 214 11.99 -8.92 15.73
C LEU A 214 12.97 -7.84 15.25
N SER A 215 12.47 -6.78 14.62
CA SER A 215 13.28 -5.64 14.21
C SER A 215 13.99 -5.00 15.41
N ALA A 216 13.24 -4.68 16.46
CA ALA A 216 13.81 -4.10 17.68
C ALA A 216 14.90 -5.00 18.30
N ALA A 217 14.68 -6.31 18.37
CA ALA A 217 15.67 -7.25 18.90
C ALA A 217 16.94 -7.32 18.02
N LEU A 218 16.79 -7.36 16.70
CA LEU A 218 17.92 -7.43 15.76
C LEU A 218 18.68 -6.11 15.70
N GLU A 219 18.02 -4.96 15.79
CA GLU A 219 18.66 -3.64 15.79
C GLU A 219 19.60 -3.46 16.99
N LEU A 220 19.28 -4.05 18.16
CA LEU A 220 20.17 -4.05 19.32
C LEU A 220 21.51 -4.77 19.07
N VAL A 221 21.48 -5.81 18.22
CA VAL A 221 22.65 -6.64 17.89
C VAL A 221 23.44 -6.05 16.72
N PHE A 222 22.77 -5.73 15.62
CA PHE A 222 23.41 -5.37 14.35
C PHE A 222 23.67 -3.87 14.18
N ARG A 223 23.01 -3.01 14.97
CA ARG A 223 23.13 -1.54 14.92
C ARG A 223 23.15 -0.98 13.48
N PRO A 224 22.11 -1.26 12.69
CA PRO A 224 22.14 -1.07 11.24
C PRO A 224 22.17 0.39 10.78
N ARG A 225 21.85 1.34 11.66
CA ARG A 225 21.68 2.77 11.32
C ARG A 225 22.99 3.56 11.24
N SER A 226 24.11 2.89 10.99
CA SER A 226 25.39 3.52 10.66
C SER A 226 25.56 3.60 9.14
N LEU A 227 26.22 4.66 8.67
CA LEU A 227 26.76 4.70 7.31
C LEU A 227 28.11 3.99 7.29
N PRO A 228 28.46 3.27 6.21
CA PRO A 228 27.72 3.10 4.95
C PRO A 228 26.50 2.16 5.04
N VAL A 229 25.62 2.17 4.03
CA VAL A 229 24.53 1.19 3.90
C VAL A 229 25.12 -0.21 3.79
N THR A 230 24.63 -1.15 4.62
CA THR A 230 25.10 -2.54 4.67
C THR A 230 23.92 -3.50 4.77
N TRP A 231 24.21 -4.80 4.70
CA TRP A 231 23.23 -5.88 4.94
C TRP A 231 22.48 -5.77 6.27
N ALA A 232 23.03 -5.09 7.27
CA ALA A 232 22.37 -4.85 8.54
C ALA A 232 21.02 -4.12 8.36
N TRP A 233 20.87 -3.30 7.31
CA TRP A 233 19.63 -2.56 7.03
C TRP A 233 18.40 -3.46 6.80
N LEU A 234 18.57 -4.73 6.42
CA LEU A 234 17.45 -5.67 6.24
C LEU A 234 16.58 -5.84 7.49
N VAL A 235 17.10 -5.54 8.68
CA VAL A 235 16.38 -5.72 9.94
C VAL A 235 15.62 -4.47 10.39
N VAL A 236 15.67 -3.39 9.60
CA VAL A 236 15.09 -2.09 9.97
C VAL A 236 13.57 -2.07 9.70
N ASP A 237 12.79 -1.70 10.72
CA ASP A 237 11.34 -1.39 10.60
C ASP A 237 11.14 0.13 10.53
N VAL A 238 11.53 0.74 9.40
CA VAL A 238 11.36 2.18 9.15
C VAL A 238 10.37 2.41 8.01
N PRO A 239 9.40 3.33 8.15
CA PRO A 239 8.48 3.70 7.08
C PRO A 239 9.15 3.97 5.73
N HIS A 240 8.64 3.35 4.66
CA HIS A 240 9.15 3.46 3.28
C HIS A 240 10.61 3.00 3.07
N SER A 241 11.21 2.33 4.06
CA SER A 241 12.57 1.77 3.93
C SER A 241 12.69 0.68 2.87
N GLN A 242 11.56 0.12 2.41
CA GLN A 242 11.48 -1.05 1.54
C GLN A 242 12.05 -2.33 2.18
N MET A 243 12.33 -2.31 3.49
CA MET A 243 12.92 -3.44 4.21
C MET A 243 11.88 -4.50 4.56
N PRO A 244 12.26 -5.79 4.67
CA PRO A 244 11.30 -6.89 4.77
C PRO A 244 10.45 -6.82 6.05
N LEU A 245 11.05 -6.47 7.20
CA LEU A 245 10.31 -6.40 8.47
C LEU A 245 9.29 -5.26 8.45
N TRP A 246 9.66 -4.09 7.93
CA TRP A 246 8.70 -3.01 7.70
C TRP A 246 7.55 -3.45 6.79
N LEU A 247 7.86 -4.05 5.64
CA LEU A 247 6.87 -4.47 4.65
C LEU A 247 5.88 -5.51 5.22
N ILE A 248 6.39 -6.54 5.89
CA ILE A 248 5.59 -7.59 6.53
C ILE A 248 4.73 -6.99 7.63
N GLY A 249 5.32 -6.15 8.49
CA GLY A 249 4.64 -5.54 9.61
C GLY A 249 3.53 -4.57 9.17
N ALA A 250 3.80 -3.75 8.15
CA ALA A 250 2.83 -2.83 7.57
C ALA A 250 1.70 -3.57 6.84
N THR A 251 2.02 -4.62 6.07
CA THR A 251 1.02 -5.47 5.39
C THR A 251 0.12 -6.18 6.41
N GLY A 252 0.70 -6.72 7.49
CA GLY A 252 -0.03 -7.34 8.59
C GLY A 252 -0.97 -6.36 9.29
N ALA A 253 -0.48 -5.16 9.62
CA ALA A 253 -1.29 -4.10 10.21
C ALA A 253 -2.43 -3.66 9.29
N ALA A 254 -2.18 -3.53 7.98
CA ALA A 254 -3.20 -3.22 6.99
C ALA A 254 -4.28 -4.31 6.91
N ALA A 255 -3.90 -5.59 6.92
CA ALA A 255 -4.85 -6.70 6.91
C ALA A 255 -5.70 -6.75 8.19
N ALA A 256 -5.09 -6.51 9.35
CA ALA A 256 -5.80 -6.40 10.63
C ALA A 256 -6.80 -5.23 10.61
N LEU A 257 -6.37 -4.05 10.16
CA LEU A 257 -7.22 -2.86 10.10
C LEU A 257 -8.37 -3.02 9.10
N LEU A 258 -8.17 -3.70 7.98
CA LEU A 258 -9.26 -4.08 7.07
C LEU A 258 -10.33 -4.90 7.79
N VAL A 259 -9.93 -5.91 8.57
CA VAL A 259 -10.90 -6.73 9.33
C VAL A 259 -11.61 -5.89 10.39
N LEU A 260 -10.89 -5.04 11.13
CA LEU A 260 -11.50 -4.15 12.10
C LEU A 260 -12.53 -3.22 11.44
N CYS A 261 -12.28 -2.74 10.22
CA CYS A 261 -13.26 -1.95 9.47
C CYS A 261 -14.48 -2.79 9.10
N LEU A 262 -14.31 -4.03 8.65
CA LEU A 262 -15.43 -4.93 8.34
C LEU A 262 -16.32 -5.17 9.57
N GLU A 263 -15.72 -5.47 10.72
CA GLU A 263 -16.43 -5.66 12.00
C GLU A 263 -17.11 -4.37 12.47
N ALA A 264 -16.43 -3.22 12.38
CA ALA A 264 -16.99 -1.93 12.77
C ALA A 264 -18.23 -1.58 11.94
N THR A 265 -18.24 -1.92 10.65
CA THR A 265 -19.39 -1.64 9.78
C THR A 265 -20.62 -2.49 10.08
N GLU A 266 -20.47 -3.60 10.80
CA GLU A 266 -21.60 -4.41 11.27
C GLU A 266 -22.17 -3.92 12.60
N ARG A 267 -21.43 -3.06 13.31
CA ARG A 267 -21.77 -2.61 14.67
C ARG A 267 -22.16 -1.14 14.76
N PHE A 268 -21.68 -0.28 13.86
CA PHE A 268 -21.86 1.16 13.94
C PHE A 268 -22.44 1.74 12.65
N ASP A 269 -23.73 2.11 12.63
CA ASP A 269 -24.36 2.64 11.40
C ASP A 269 -23.98 4.11 11.10
N ALA A 270 -23.79 4.94 12.14
CA ALA A 270 -23.75 6.40 11.99
C ALA A 270 -22.53 6.95 11.22
N LEU A 271 -21.36 6.31 11.35
CA LEU A 271 -20.11 6.77 10.71
C LEU A 271 -19.75 6.03 9.42
N VAL A 272 -20.45 4.92 9.13
CA VAL A 272 -20.17 4.07 7.97
C VAL A 272 -20.53 4.78 6.68
N GLY A 273 -21.65 5.50 6.64
CA GLY A 273 -22.10 6.23 5.45
C GLY A 273 -21.06 7.24 4.95
N PRO A 274 -20.66 8.23 5.78
CA PRO A 274 -19.67 9.24 5.38
C PRO A 274 -18.31 8.65 5.03
N LEU A 275 -17.78 7.72 5.85
CA LEU A 275 -16.49 7.10 5.58
C LEU A 275 -16.51 6.24 4.31
N ALA A 276 -17.56 5.45 4.09
CA ALA A 276 -17.69 4.68 2.86
C ALA A 276 -17.81 5.58 1.63
N ALA A 277 -18.53 6.71 1.72
CA ALA A 277 -18.61 7.70 0.63
C ALA A 277 -17.22 8.28 0.30
N THR A 278 -16.46 8.70 1.32
CA THR A 278 -15.07 9.16 1.16
C THR A 278 -14.21 8.09 0.49
N GLY A 279 -14.33 6.84 0.92
CA GLY A 279 -13.61 5.72 0.32
C GLY A 279 -14.00 5.44 -1.14
N GLN A 280 -15.25 5.70 -1.53
CA GLN A 280 -15.69 5.56 -2.92
C GLN A 280 -15.19 6.70 -3.82
N MET A 281 -14.94 7.87 -3.23
CA MET A 281 -14.35 9.03 -3.88
C MET A 281 -12.83 9.12 -3.68
N ALA A 282 -12.18 7.99 -3.41
CA ALA A 282 -10.79 7.92 -3.02
C ALA A 282 -9.83 8.74 -3.92
N LEU A 283 -9.96 8.59 -5.23
CA LEU A 283 -9.13 9.32 -6.19
C LEU A 283 -9.35 10.83 -6.12
N THR A 284 -10.60 11.27 -5.96
CA THR A 284 -10.96 12.68 -5.86
C THR A 284 -10.39 13.30 -4.58
N VAL A 285 -10.52 12.62 -3.45
CA VAL A 285 -9.97 13.08 -2.17
C VAL A 285 -8.44 13.09 -2.23
N TYR A 286 -7.83 12.07 -2.84
CA TYR A 286 -6.38 12.01 -3.03
C TYR A 286 -5.88 13.13 -3.97
N ALA A 287 -6.47 13.35 -5.13
CA ALA A 287 -6.05 14.47 -5.99
C ALA A 287 -6.31 15.83 -5.32
N GLY A 288 -7.45 15.98 -4.64
CA GLY A 288 -7.85 17.19 -3.94
C GLY A 288 -6.86 17.59 -2.84
N HIS A 289 -6.36 16.65 -2.03
CA HIS A 289 -5.41 17.00 -0.97
C HIS A 289 -4.04 17.43 -1.52
N LEU A 290 -3.58 16.85 -2.64
CA LEU A 290 -2.35 17.29 -3.30
C LEU A 290 -2.48 18.69 -3.89
N LEU A 291 -3.64 19.01 -4.48
CA LEU A 291 -3.95 20.36 -4.94
C LEU A 291 -3.98 21.35 -3.77
N LEU A 292 -4.59 20.97 -2.65
CA LEU A 292 -4.58 21.81 -1.44
C LEU A 292 -3.16 22.05 -0.94
N LEU A 293 -2.31 21.03 -0.87
CA LEU A 293 -0.90 21.21 -0.50
C LEU A 293 -0.15 22.10 -1.48
N HIS A 294 -0.44 22.00 -2.78
CA HIS A 294 0.19 22.86 -3.77
C HIS A 294 -0.14 24.35 -3.60
N PHE A 295 -1.37 24.67 -3.22
CA PHE A 295 -1.80 26.06 -3.07
C PHE A 295 -1.57 26.64 -1.65
N TRP A 296 -1.42 25.78 -0.63
CA TRP A 296 -1.44 26.20 0.78
C TRP A 296 -0.30 25.63 1.63
N GLY A 297 0.55 24.76 1.08
CA GLY A 297 1.72 24.18 1.75
C GLY A 297 3.00 24.92 1.40
#